data_AF-A0A8H3HZH6-F1
#
_entry.id   AF-A0A8H3HZH6-F1
#
_cell.length_a   1.000
_cell.length_b   1.000
_cell.length_c   1.000
_cell.angle_alpha   90.00
_cell.angle_beta   90.00
_cell.angle_gamma   90.00
#
_symmetry.space_group_name_H-M   'P 1'
#
loop_
_entity.id
_entity.type
_entity.pdbx_description
1 polymer ?
#
loop_
_entity_poly.entity_id
_entity_poly.type
_entity_poly.pdbx_seq_one_letter_code
_entity_poly.pdbx_strand_id
1 'polypeptide(L)'
;MACMSEGSLTPNSAPDADGRAVITNNMFRQRVCLCGSQVCFRYTLPRSALSFGIPARHFASDAPKFDVRIRLRDELKQAMKSKDSFRSTTIRSVLAEITNADKANKSAPITNDNILSLLQKSIARRTDSASQFRTASRTDLAEKEEAECQVLSGFLPAQLSEEEIDRRLSEAFSKLEVTVGNPGALVGKLMKVFYETTERASVQSDAVSKKAREMVQSAVASK
;
A
#
# COMPACT_ATOMS: atom_id res chain seq x y z
N MET A 1 -13.57 27.96 49.21
CA MET A 1 -13.70 26.97 50.30
C MET A 1 -15.07 26.33 50.14
N ALA A 2 -15.29 25.09 49.71
CA ALA A 2 -14.47 23.90 49.71
C ALA A 2 -14.68 23.07 48.42
N CYS A 3 -13.65 22.29 48.08
CA CYS A 3 -13.59 21.30 47.01
C CYS A 3 -14.46 20.07 47.29
N MET A 4 -14.82 19.33 46.22
CA MET A 4 -14.53 17.90 45.97
C MET A 4 -15.44 17.40 44.81
N SER A 5 -14.89 17.12 43.63
CA SER A 5 -14.46 15.79 43.13
C SER A 5 -15.66 14.89 42.75
N GLU A 6 -15.84 14.25 41.60
CA GLU A 6 -15.03 13.85 40.43
C GLU A 6 -16.00 13.75 39.21
N GLY A 7 -15.54 13.77 37.96
CA GLY A 7 -15.47 12.57 37.09
C GLY A 7 -16.86 12.06 36.65
N SER A 8 -17.22 11.83 35.40
CA SER A 8 -16.47 11.49 34.20
C SER A 8 -17.48 11.22 33.06
N LEU A 9 -16.99 11.27 31.83
CA LEU A 9 -17.44 10.50 30.65
C LEU A 9 -18.85 10.75 30.07
N THR A 10 -18.83 11.40 28.91
CA THR A 10 -19.79 11.25 27.79
C THR A 10 -19.82 9.76 27.33
N PRO A 11 -20.87 9.23 26.66
CA PRO A 11 -21.31 9.74 25.35
C PRO A 11 -22.82 9.74 25.08
N ASN A 12 -23.19 10.77 24.30
CA ASN A 12 -24.31 10.77 23.37
C ASN A 12 -24.33 9.45 22.58
N SER A 13 -25.33 8.61 22.82
CA SER A 13 -25.70 7.50 21.95
C SER A 13 -27.22 7.47 21.89
N ALA A 14 -27.75 7.94 20.76
CA ALA A 14 -29.16 7.84 20.44
C ALA A 14 -29.53 6.35 20.25
N PRO A 15 -30.73 5.91 20.67
CA PRO A 15 -31.19 4.54 20.46
C PRO A 15 -31.63 4.27 19.01
N ASP A 16 -31.24 3.11 18.48
CA ASP A 16 -31.75 2.55 17.22
C ASP A 16 -33.24 2.18 17.32
N ALA A 17 -33.92 2.16 16.16
CA ALA A 17 -35.37 2.04 15.99
C ALA A 17 -36.02 0.72 16.45
N ASP A 18 -35.29 -0.15 17.15
CA ASP A 18 -35.74 -1.49 17.56
C ASP A 18 -35.93 -1.66 19.08
N GLY A 19 -35.94 -0.56 19.86
CA GLY A 19 -36.62 -0.53 21.16
C GLY A 19 -36.18 -1.58 22.20
N ARG A 20 -34.89 -1.94 22.26
CA ARG A 20 -34.36 -2.81 23.33
C ARG A 20 -33.32 -2.10 24.17
N ALA A 21 -33.76 -1.64 25.34
CA ALA A 21 -32.90 -1.41 26.48
C ALA A 21 -33.12 -2.51 27.54
N VAL A 22 -32.25 -2.50 28.56
CA VAL A 22 -32.33 -3.25 29.82
C VAL A 22 -31.56 -4.59 29.79
N ILE A 23 -30.29 -4.61 30.22
CA ILE A 23 -29.77 -4.63 31.61
C ILE A 23 -30.22 -5.90 32.37
N THR A 24 -29.28 -6.76 32.75
CA THR A 24 -28.93 -7.10 34.14
C THR A 24 -28.19 -8.44 34.19
N ASN A 25 -26.96 -8.31 34.64
CA ASN A 25 -26.08 -9.36 35.11
C ASN A 25 -26.63 -9.89 36.45
N ASN A 26 -26.82 -11.21 36.59
CA ASN A 26 -26.89 -11.89 37.90
C ASN A 26 -26.73 -13.41 37.65
N MET A 27 -25.54 -13.97 37.83
CA MET A 27 -25.07 -14.55 39.11
C MET A 27 -25.96 -15.70 39.61
N PHE A 28 -25.40 -16.91 39.46
CA PHE A 28 -25.48 -18.02 40.41
C PHE A 28 -26.83 -18.33 41.07
N ARG A 29 -27.41 -19.48 40.72
CA ARG A 29 -28.14 -20.29 41.70
C ARG A 29 -27.91 -21.77 41.46
N GLN A 30 -27.04 -22.33 42.29
CA GLN A 30 -26.92 -23.77 42.53
C GLN A 30 -28.28 -24.34 42.96
N ARG A 31 -28.66 -25.46 42.35
CA ARG A 31 -29.60 -26.40 42.96
C ARG A 31 -28.94 -27.77 42.94
N VAL A 32 -28.31 -28.08 44.06
CA VAL A 32 -27.87 -29.43 44.41
C VAL A 32 -29.13 -30.19 44.83
N CYS A 33 -29.54 -31.18 44.03
CA CYS A 33 -30.47 -32.20 44.49
C CYS A 33 -29.68 -33.48 44.79
N LEU A 34 -29.44 -33.69 46.07
CA LEU A 34 -29.09 -34.99 46.64
C LEU A 34 -30.37 -35.83 46.68
N CYS A 35 -30.46 -36.84 45.81
CA CYS A 35 -31.45 -37.90 45.93
C CYS A 35 -30.76 -39.25 45.74
N GLY A 36 -30.73 -40.04 46.81
CA GLY A 36 -30.83 -41.50 46.78
C GLY A 36 -29.73 -42.30 46.08
N SER A 37 -28.70 -42.65 46.85
CA SER A 37 -27.94 -43.92 46.84
C SER A 37 -27.90 -44.81 45.58
N GLN A 38 -27.52 -44.27 44.42
CA GLN A 38 -26.82 -45.08 43.42
C GLN A 38 -25.96 -44.20 42.50
N VAL A 39 -24.65 -44.39 42.59
CA VAL A 39 -23.69 -43.79 41.65
C VAL A 39 -23.82 -44.54 40.34
N CYS A 40 -24.67 -44.04 39.44
CA CYS A 40 -24.70 -44.46 38.04
C CYS A 40 -24.10 -43.35 37.18
N PHE A 41 -22.77 -43.37 37.04
CA PHE A 41 -22.07 -42.56 36.06
C PHE A 41 -22.21 -43.22 34.69
N ARG A 42 -23.32 -42.92 34.00
CA ARG A 42 -23.54 -43.32 32.61
C ARG A 42 -23.91 -42.06 31.84
N TYR A 43 -22.89 -41.26 31.50
CA TYR A 43 -23.07 -40.20 30.51
C TYR A 43 -23.21 -40.84 29.13
N THR A 44 -24.44 -41.22 28.78
CA THR A 44 -24.88 -41.21 27.39
C THR A 44 -24.73 -39.77 26.89
N LEU A 45 -23.67 -39.49 26.14
CA LEU A 45 -23.52 -38.22 25.45
C LEU A 45 -24.70 -38.04 24.50
N PRO A 46 -25.50 -36.96 24.63
CA PRO A 46 -26.54 -36.66 23.67
C PRO A 46 -25.88 -36.42 22.30
N ARG A 47 -26.41 -37.08 21.28
CA ARG A 47 -26.08 -36.91 19.85
C ARG A 47 -26.57 -35.55 19.31
N SER A 48 -26.45 -34.50 20.11
CA SER A 48 -26.60 -33.10 19.72
C SER A 48 -25.20 -32.50 19.67
N ALA A 49 -24.37 -33.07 18.81
CA ALA A 49 -23.01 -32.62 18.57
C ALA A 49 -23.07 -31.28 17.83
N LEU A 50 -22.76 -30.22 18.58
CA LEU A 50 -22.17 -28.97 18.13
C LEU A 50 -22.76 -28.37 16.84
N SER A 51 -23.96 -27.81 16.96
CA SER A 51 -24.39 -26.68 16.11
C SER A 51 -23.71 -25.38 16.57
N PHE A 52 -22.40 -25.41 16.82
CA PHE A 52 -21.63 -24.17 16.89
C PHE A 52 -21.43 -23.76 15.45
N GLY A 53 -22.32 -22.89 14.97
CA GLY A 53 -22.17 -22.20 13.71
C GLY A 53 -20.84 -21.47 13.72
N ILE A 54 -19.81 -22.10 13.15
CA ILE A 54 -18.58 -21.42 12.77
C ILE A 54 -19.07 -20.39 11.74
N PRO A 55 -19.02 -19.08 12.02
CA PRO A 55 -19.32 -18.12 10.99
C PRO A 55 -18.32 -18.41 9.88
N ALA A 56 -18.82 -18.76 8.70
CA ALA A 56 -17.99 -18.87 7.52
C ALA A 56 -17.18 -17.58 7.47
N ARG A 57 -15.87 -17.68 7.77
CA ARG A 57 -14.96 -16.60 7.46
C ARG A 57 -15.04 -16.55 5.95
N HIS A 58 -15.83 -15.59 5.46
CA HIS A 58 -15.73 -15.16 4.09
C HIS A 58 -14.27 -14.69 3.99
N PHE A 59 -13.39 -15.59 3.55
CA PHE A 59 -12.19 -15.18 2.87
C PHE A 59 -12.75 -14.40 1.70
N ALA A 60 -12.82 -13.07 1.86
CA ALA A 60 -13.01 -12.19 0.74
C ALA A 60 -11.90 -12.59 -0.23
N SER A 61 -12.30 -13.36 -1.23
CA SER A 61 -11.46 -13.76 -2.34
C SER A 61 -11.44 -12.58 -3.30
N ASP A 62 -11.05 -11.43 -2.77
CA ASP A 62 -10.48 -10.39 -3.59
C ASP A 62 -9.16 -10.97 -4.07
N ALA A 63 -9.22 -11.67 -5.21
CA ALA A 63 -8.04 -12.18 -5.90
C ALA A 63 -7.01 -11.04 -5.94
N PRO A 64 -5.77 -11.25 -5.46
CA PRO A 64 -4.86 -10.14 -5.30
C PRO A 64 -4.54 -9.59 -6.68
N LYS A 65 -4.97 -8.36 -6.93
CA LYS A 65 -4.25 -7.45 -7.83
C LYS A 65 -2.78 -7.57 -7.46
N PHE A 66 -1.92 -7.86 -8.44
CA PHE A 66 -0.47 -8.01 -8.32
C PHE A 66 0.10 -7.22 -7.12
N ASP A 67 0.35 -7.91 -6.00
CA ASP A 67 0.88 -7.28 -4.79
C ASP A 67 2.41 -7.37 -4.81
N VAL A 68 3.02 -6.22 -5.11
CA VAL A 68 4.47 -6.05 -5.20
C VAL A 68 5.13 -6.34 -3.86
N ARG A 69 4.48 -6.04 -2.73
CA ARG A 69 5.00 -6.30 -1.39
C ARG A 69 5.15 -7.79 -1.14
N ILE A 70 4.18 -8.59 -1.57
CA ILE A 70 4.22 -10.05 -1.46
C ILE A 70 5.34 -10.59 -2.34
N ARG A 71 5.43 -10.14 -3.60
CA ARG A 71 6.52 -10.56 -4.51
C ARG A 71 7.91 -10.25 -3.97
N LEU A 72 8.14 -9.05 -3.43
CA LEU A 72 9.43 -8.68 -2.81
C LEU A 72 9.78 -9.59 -1.63
N ARG A 73 8.80 -9.96 -0.80
CA ARG A 73 9.03 -10.88 0.33
C ARG A 73 9.34 -12.30 -0.11
N ASP A 74 8.68 -12.79 -1.15
CA ASP A 74 8.95 -14.13 -1.66
C ASP A 74 10.30 -14.21 -2.35
N GLU A 75 10.67 -13.19 -3.11
CA GLU A 75 11.99 -13.04 -3.70
C GLU A 75 13.10 -12.91 -2.64
N LEU A 76 12.85 -12.21 -1.53
CA LEU A 76 13.77 -12.19 -0.40
C LEU A 76 14.01 -13.60 0.16
N LYS A 77 12.95 -14.40 0.33
CA LYS A 77 13.08 -15.80 0.79
C LYS A 77 13.89 -16.63 -0.20
N GLN A 78 13.66 -16.44 -1.50
CA GLN A 78 14.41 -17.14 -2.54
C GLN A 78 15.90 -16.74 -2.52
N ALA A 79 16.22 -15.45 -2.44
CA ALA A 79 17.59 -14.95 -2.34
C ALA A 79 18.33 -15.49 -1.09
N MET A 80 17.61 -15.64 0.04
CA MET A 80 18.18 -16.25 1.24
C MET A 80 18.46 -17.74 1.07
N LYS A 81 17.60 -18.47 0.33
CA LYS A 81 17.81 -19.89 0.03
C LYS A 81 18.98 -20.11 -0.93
N SER A 82 19.12 -19.25 -1.94
CA SER A 82 20.25 -19.29 -2.89
C SER A 82 21.55 -18.71 -2.33
N LYS A 83 21.54 -18.17 -1.11
CA LYS A 83 22.66 -17.46 -0.45
C LYS A 83 23.19 -16.27 -1.27
N ASP A 84 22.31 -15.65 -2.05
CA ASP A 84 22.62 -14.42 -2.78
C ASP A 84 22.58 -13.22 -1.82
N SER A 85 23.74 -12.89 -1.25
CA SER A 85 23.89 -11.80 -0.30
C SER A 85 23.60 -10.43 -0.93
N PHE A 86 23.96 -10.24 -2.19
CA PHE A 86 23.74 -9.01 -2.93
C PHE A 86 22.24 -8.75 -3.10
N ARG A 87 21.52 -9.66 -3.78
CA ARG A 87 20.08 -9.54 -4.02
C ARG A 87 19.28 -9.44 -2.72
N SER A 88 19.67 -10.21 -1.70
CA SER A 88 18.99 -10.14 -0.41
C SER A 88 19.15 -8.78 0.29
N THR A 89 20.31 -8.15 0.17
CA THR A 89 20.57 -6.83 0.78
C THR A 89 19.81 -5.74 0.06
N THR A 90 19.79 -5.77 -1.29
CA THR A 90 19.03 -4.83 -2.11
C THR A 90 17.53 -4.89 -1.80
N ILE A 91 16.95 -6.09 -1.75
CA ILE A 91 15.52 -6.27 -1.45
C ILE A 91 15.18 -5.83 -0.01
N ARG A 92 16.04 -6.13 0.97
CA ARG A 92 15.84 -5.67 2.36
C ARG A 92 15.85 -4.15 2.47
N SER A 93 16.76 -3.48 1.75
CA SER A 93 16.83 -2.02 1.72
C SER A 93 15.50 -1.41 1.29
N VAL A 94 14.92 -1.90 0.19
CA VAL A 94 13.61 -1.42 -0.30
C VAL A 94 12.47 -1.77 0.66
N LEU A 95 12.44 -2.98 1.24
CA LEU A 95 11.42 -3.33 2.22
C LEU A 95 11.47 -2.44 3.47
N ALA A 96 12.66 -1.99 3.87
CA ALA A 96 12.81 -1.02 4.95
C ALA A 96 12.23 0.35 4.55
N GLU A 97 12.47 0.82 3.33
CA GLU A 97 11.87 2.06 2.82
C GLU A 97 10.33 1.97 2.78
N ILE A 98 9.77 0.85 2.33
CA ILE A 98 8.32 0.58 2.36
C ILE A 98 7.78 0.64 3.80
N THR A 99 8.49 0.01 4.74
CA THR A 99 8.09 0.00 6.16
C THR A 99 8.20 1.40 6.78
N ASN A 100 9.18 2.20 6.37
CA ASN A 100 9.32 3.59 6.80
C ASN A 100 8.17 4.44 6.24
N ALA A 101 7.77 4.22 4.99
CA ALA A 101 6.61 4.88 4.39
C ALA A 101 5.29 4.46 5.07
N ASP A 102 5.14 3.18 5.45
CA ASP A 102 3.99 2.73 6.27
C ASP A 102 3.93 3.48 7.61
N LYS A 103 5.08 3.61 8.30
CA LYS A 103 5.15 4.32 9.60
C LYS A 103 4.87 5.81 9.47
N ALA A 104 5.28 6.43 8.36
CA ALA A 104 4.98 7.84 8.10
C ALA A 104 3.46 8.08 7.92
N ASN A 105 2.75 7.08 7.38
CA ASN A 105 1.30 7.12 7.19
C ASN A 105 0.55 6.60 8.43
N LYS A 106 0.18 7.50 9.34
CA LYS A 106 -0.46 7.16 10.63
C LYS A 106 -1.84 6.49 10.53
N SER A 107 -2.49 6.56 9.37
CA SER A 107 -3.91 6.19 9.22
C SER A 107 -4.16 4.86 8.51
N ALA A 108 -3.26 4.42 7.63
CA ALA A 108 -3.40 3.19 6.84
C ALA A 108 -2.05 2.76 6.22
N PRO A 109 -1.85 1.45 5.96
CA PRO A 109 -0.70 0.97 5.20
C PRO A 109 -0.72 1.53 3.77
N ILE A 110 0.46 1.68 3.18
CA ILE A 110 0.56 2.22 1.80
C ILE A 110 -0.05 1.25 0.79
N THR A 111 -0.76 1.82 -0.19
CA THR A 111 -1.34 1.09 -1.32
C THR A 111 -0.25 0.59 -2.29
N ASN A 112 -0.60 -0.40 -3.12
CA ASN A 112 0.33 -0.98 -4.11
C ASN A 112 0.88 0.06 -5.10
N ASP A 113 0.06 1.02 -5.52
CA ASP A 113 0.49 2.11 -6.42
C ASP A 113 1.57 2.99 -5.76
N ASN A 114 1.42 3.26 -4.47
CA ASN A 114 2.41 4.02 -3.70
C ASN A 114 3.72 3.23 -3.54
N ILE A 115 3.64 1.90 -3.37
CA ILE A 115 4.83 1.02 -3.34
C ILE A 115 5.59 1.09 -4.67
N LEU A 116 4.89 1.05 -5.80
CA LEU A 116 5.50 1.20 -7.12
C LEU A 116 6.18 2.56 -7.27
N SER A 117 5.53 3.65 -6.86
CA SER A 117 6.15 4.99 -6.89
C SER A 117 7.39 5.08 -5.98
N LEU A 118 7.42 4.36 -4.86
CA LEU A 118 8.57 4.31 -3.96
C LEU A 118 9.72 3.51 -4.58
N LEU A 119 9.43 2.38 -5.23
CA LEU A 119 10.41 1.60 -6.00
C LEU A 119 11.05 2.44 -7.12
N GLN A 120 10.24 3.20 -7.85
CA GLN A 120 10.72 4.11 -8.87
C GLN A 120 11.70 5.15 -8.31
N LYS A 121 11.35 5.77 -7.17
CA LYS A 121 12.23 6.71 -6.46
C LYS A 121 13.51 6.07 -5.98
N SER A 122 13.46 4.83 -5.50
CA SER A 122 14.64 4.13 -5.00
C SER A 122 15.61 3.75 -6.12
N ILE A 123 15.11 3.50 -7.33
CA ILE A 123 15.92 3.33 -8.54
C ILE A 123 16.55 4.66 -8.96
N ALA A 124 15.77 5.75 -9.01
CA ALA A 124 16.29 7.07 -9.37
C ALA A 124 17.45 7.51 -8.45
N ARG A 125 17.31 7.29 -7.13
CA ARG A 125 18.38 7.59 -6.17
C ARG A 125 19.66 6.82 -6.46
N ARG A 126 19.56 5.55 -6.85
CA ARG A 126 20.73 4.71 -7.19
C ARG A 126 21.35 5.10 -8.52
N THR A 127 20.56 5.46 -9.53
CA THR A 127 21.10 5.98 -10.80
C THR A 127 21.83 7.30 -10.59
N ASP A 128 21.29 8.18 -9.74
CA ASP A 128 21.94 9.44 -9.37
C ASP A 128 23.26 9.17 -8.62
N SER A 129 23.26 8.26 -7.65
CA SER A 129 24.48 7.84 -6.94
C SER A 129 25.51 7.22 -7.88
N ALA A 130 25.10 6.35 -8.82
CA ALA A 130 25.99 5.77 -9.81
C ALA A 130 26.66 6.84 -10.69
N SER A 131 25.89 7.86 -11.14
CA SER A 131 26.43 8.98 -11.92
C SER A 131 27.45 9.81 -11.14
N GLN A 132 27.20 10.04 -9.84
CA GLN A 132 28.10 10.76 -8.96
C GLN A 132 29.40 9.98 -8.72
N PHE A 133 29.32 8.66 -8.52
CA PHE A 133 30.50 7.81 -8.37
C PHE A 133 31.34 7.72 -9.64
N ARG A 134 30.70 7.69 -10.82
CA ARG A 134 31.41 7.81 -12.10
C ARG A 134 32.15 9.12 -12.23
N THR A 135 31.50 10.24 -11.87
CA THR A 135 32.12 11.57 -11.90
C THR A 135 33.32 11.63 -10.93
N ALA A 136 33.24 10.94 -9.80
CA ALA A 136 34.33 10.80 -8.83
C ALA A 136 35.39 9.74 -9.21
N SER A 137 35.37 9.20 -10.44
CA SER A 137 36.28 8.15 -10.93
C SER A 137 36.30 6.86 -10.08
N ARG A 138 35.19 6.54 -9.40
CA ARG A 138 35.01 5.29 -8.63
C ARG A 138 34.06 4.35 -9.36
N THR A 139 34.57 3.66 -10.37
CA THR A 139 33.78 2.74 -11.22
C THR A 139 33.28 1.52 -10.45
N ASP A 140 34.07 0.99 -9.51
CA ASP A 140 33.68 -0.20 -8.71
C ASP A 140 32.39 0.03 -7.89
N LEU A 141 32.17 1.26 -7.41
CA LEU A 141 30.96 1.62 -6.67
C LEU A 141 29.80 1.90 -7.62
N ALA A 142 30.07 2.55 -8.75
CA ALA A 142 29.05 2.81 -9.76
C ALA A 142 28.46 1.50 -10.31
N GLU A 143 29.28 0.51 -10.62
CA GLU A 143 28.83 -0.80 -11.11
C GLU A 143 27.97 -1.53 -10.09
N LYS A 144 28.27 -1.42 -8.79
CA LYS A 144 27.44 -2.00 -7.73
C LYS A 144 26.06 -1.37 -7.66
N GLU A 145 25.99 -0.03 -7.69
CA GLU A 145 24.71 0.70 -7.68
C GLU A 145 23.87 0.38 -8.93
N GLU A 146 24.52 0.24 -10.09
CA GLU A 146 23.85 -0.16 -11.34
C GLU A 146 23.32 -1.59 -11.29
N ALA A 147 24.10 -2.52 -10.73
CA ALA A 147 23.65 -3.88 -10.50
C ALA A 147 22.44 -3.91 -9.55
N GLU A 148 22.41 -3.06 -8.52
CA GLU A 148 21.24 -2.94 -7.64
C GLU A 148 20.02 -2.39 -8.40
N CYS A 149 20.22 -1.39 -9.27
CA CYS A 149 19.16 -0.86 -10.13
C CYS A 149 18.56 -1.95 -11.02
N GLN A 150 19.40 -2.81 -11.61
CA GLN A 150 18.94 -3.91 -12.46
C GLN A 150 18.12 -4.96 -11.68
N VAL A 151 18.50 -5.25 -10.44
CA VAL A 151 17.69 -6.15 -9.59
C VAL A 151 16.31 -5.54 -9.32
N LEU A 152 16.25 -4.24 -9.02
CA LEU A 152 15.00 -3.55 -8.70
C LEU A 152 14.11 -3.32 -9.92
N SER A 153 14.69 -3.09 -11.10
CA SER A 153 13.92 -2.89 -12.34
C SER A 153 13.10 -4.11 -12.73
N GLY A 154 13.54 -5.33 -12.36
CA GLY A 154 12.79 -6.56 -12.57
C GLY A 154 11.48 -6.67 -11.77
N PHE A 155 11.27 -5.82 -10.77
CA PHE A 155 10.03 -5.77 -9.98
C PHE A 155 9.01 -4.76 -10.50
N LEU A 156 9.44 -3.86 -11.39
CA LEU A 156 8.55 -2.91 -12.03
C LEU A 156 7.85 -3.57 -13.23
N PRO A 157 6.59 -3.18 -13.53
CA PRO A 157 5.98 -3.56 -14.79
C PRO A 157 6.77 -2.95 -15.96
N ALA A 158 6.60 -3.51 -17.16
CA ALA A 158 7.24 -3.01 -18.37
C ALA A 158 6.98 -1.50 -18.50
N GLN A 159 8.07 -0.72 -18.48
CA GLN A 159 7.99 0.74 -18.61
C GLN A 159 7.76 1.10 -20.08
N LEU A 160 6.97 2.15 -20.31
CA LEU A 160 6.80 2.71 -21.64
C LEU A 160 8.12 3.34 -22.12
N SER A 161 8.41 3.20 -23.42
CA SER A 161 9.54 3.90 -24.04
C SER A 161 9.32 5.42 -24.01
N GLU A 162 10.41 6.18 -24.09
CA GLU A 162 10.33 7.64 -24.11
C GLU A 162 9.49 8.17 -25.28
N GLU A 163 9.59 7.53 -26.44
CA GLU A 163 8.82 7.87 -27.64
C GLU A 163 7.32 7.66 -27.46
N GLU A 164 6.93 6.57 -26.80
CA GLU A 164 5.51 6.27 -26.53
C GLU A 164 4.93 7.24 -25.49
N ILE A 165 5.75 7.65 -24.51
CA ILE A 165 5.38 8.71 -23.56
C ILE A 165 5.14 10.03 -24.30
N ASP A 166 6.03 10.42 -25.21
CA ASP A 166 5.91 11.67 -25.97
C ASP A 166 4.68 11.65 -26.88
N ARG A 167 4.44 10.53 -27.56
CA ARG A 167 3.25 10.32 -28.38
C ARG A 167 1.98 10.48 -27.54
N ARG A 168 1.86 9.76 -26.42
CA ARG A 168 0.68 9.85 -25.54
C ARG A 168 0.49 11.23 -24.93
N LEU A 169 1.57 11.93 -24.60
CA LEU A 169 1.50 13.32 -24.12
C LEU A 169 0.99 14.25 -25.22
N SER A 170 1.44 14.10 -26.46
CA SER A 170 0.94 14.90 -27.59
C SER A 170 -0.53 14.62 -27.89
N GLU A 171 -0.97 13.36 -27.81
CA GLU A 171 -2.37 12.97 -27.95
C GLU A 171 -3.24 13.50 -26.80
N ALA A 172 -2.71 13.55 -25.57
CA ALA A 172 -3.40 14.17 -24.44
C ALA A 172 -3.47 15.69 -24.58
N PHE A 173 -2.42 16.31 -25.14
CA PHE A 173 -2.36 17.75 -25.37
C PHE A 173 -3.33 18.21 -26.46
N SER A 174 -3.49 17.44 -27.54
CA SER A 174 -4.44 17.77 -28.61
C SER A 174 -5.91 17.71 -28.16
N LYS A 175 -6.23 16.86 -27.18
CA LYS A 175 -7.56 16.77 -26.56
C LYS A 175 -7.86 17.94 -25.62
N LEU A 176 -6.83 18.67 -25.18
CA LEU A 176 -7.01 19.84 -24.33
C LEU A 176 -7.17 21.07 -25.21
N GLU A 177 -8.35 21.68 -25.15
CA GLU A 177 -8.51 23.04 -25.66
C GLU A 177 -7.59 23.95 -24.83
N VAL A 178 -6.58 24.53 -25.49
CA VAL A 178 -5.61 25.45 -24.88
C VAL A 178 -6.34 26.75 -24.54
N THR A 179 -7.12 26.75 -23.47
CA THR A 179 -7.61 27.97 -22.86
C THR A 179 -6.43 28.62 -22.16
N VAL A 180 -6.07 29.82 -22.61
CA VAL A 180 -4.93 30.60 -22.14
C VAL A 180 -5.12 30.95 -20.66
N GLY A 181 -4.72 30.02 -19.80
CA GLY A 181 -4.74 30.17 -18.35
C GLY A 181 -3.45 29.56 -17.83
N ASN A 182 -2.92 30.17 -16.76
CA ASN A 182 -1.68 29.85 -16.05
C ASN A 182 -0.99 28.54 -16.50
N PRO A 183 0.28 28.58 -16.96
CA PRO A 183 0.96 27.39 -17.51
C PRO A 183 0.99 26.20 -16.54
N GLY A 184 1.02 26.45 -15.23
CA GLY A 184 0.90 25.40 -14.21
C GLY A 184 -0.45 24.67 -14.20
N ALA A 185 -1.56 25.35 -14.51
CA ALA A 185 -2.88 24.75 -14.60
C ALA A 185 -3.02 23.84 -15.82
N LEU A 186 -2.40 24.21 -16.95
CA LEU A 186 -2.36 23.38 -18.16
C LEU A 186 -1.61 22.06 -17.92
N VAL A 187 -0.45 22.12 -17.26
CA VAL A 187 0.32 20.91 -16.89
C VAL A 187 -0.53 19.98 -16.01
N GLY A 188 -1.23 20.53 -15.01
CA GLY A 188 -2.10 19.73 -14.13
C GLY A 188 -3.23 19.02 -14.90
N LYS A 189 -3.87 19.70 -15.85
CA LYS A 189 -4.90 19.11 -16.73
C LYS A 189 -4.31 18.02 -17.64
N LEU A 190 -3.15 18.26 -18.24
CA LEU A 190 -2.45 17.29 -19.10
C LEU A 190 -2.13 16.00 -18.35
N MET A 191 -1.58 16.12 -17.13
CA MET A 191 -1.30 14.95 -16.30
C MET A 191 -2.56 14.15 -15.98
N LYS A 192 -3.68 14.83 -15.70
CA LYS A 192 -4.94 14.15 -15.42
C LYS A 192 -5.40 13.31 -16.62
N VAL A 193 -5.45 13.89 -17.81
CA VAL A 193 -5.85 13.19 -19.05
C VAL A 193 -4.89 12.05 -19.41
N PHE A 194 -3.58 12.26 -19.19
CA PHE A 194 -2.56 11.25 -19.42
C PHE A 194 -2.75 10.02 -18.53
N TYR A 195 -2.97 10.21 -17.22
CA TYR A 195 -3.18 9.12 -16.26
C TYR A 195 -4.58 8.50 -16.30
N GLU A 196 -5.56 9.15 -16.93
CA GLU A 196 -6.84 8.52 -17.29
C GLU A 196 -6.66 7.48 -18.40
N THR A 197 -5.68 7.70 -19.29
CA THR A 197 -5.40 6.82 -20.44
C THR A 197 -4.32 5.77 -20.12
N THR A 198 -3.40 6.07 -19.19
CA THR A 198 -2.22 5.25 -18.90
C THR A 198 -2.12 4.91 -17.41
N GLU A 199 -1.79 3.65 -17.10
CA GLU A 199 -1.57 3.20 -15.73
C GLU A 199 -0.34 3.87 -15.11
N ARG A 200 -0.51 4.48 -13.93
CA ARG A 200 0.58 5.11 -13.15
C ARG A 200 1.75 4.18 -12.86
N ALA A 201 1.48 2.87 -12.77
CA ALA A 201 2.46 1.84 -12.51
C ALA A 201 3.55 1.74 -13.60
N SER A 202 3.19 2.05 -14.85
CA SER A 202 4.05 1.87 -16.04
C SER A 202 4.93 3.07 -16.36
N VAL A 203 4.81 4.17 -15.61
CA VAL A 203 5.43 5.45 -15.95
C VAL A 203 6.07 6.13 -14.75
N GLN A 204 7.22 6.75 -14.96
CA GLN A 204 7.90 7.61 -13.97
C GLN A 204 7.19 8.96 -13.88
N SER A 205 6.66 9.33 -12.71
CA SER A 205 5.95 10.60 -12.53
C SER A 205 6.80 11.82 -12.84
N ASP A 206 8.09 11.77 -12.47
CA ASP A 206 8.97 12.93 -12.49
C ASP A 206 9.41 13.26 -13.92
N ALA A 207 9.75 12.23 -14.71
CA ALA A 207 10.12 12.36 -16.13
C ALA A 207 8.94 12.91 -16.96
N VAL A 208 7.73 12.39 -16.75
CA VAL A 208 6.52 12.89 -17.43
C VAL A 208 6.26 14.34 -17.06
N SER A 209 6.39 14.69 -15.78
CA SER A 209 6.13 16.07 -15.34
C SER A 209 7.12 17.06 -15.96
N LYS A 210 8.39 16.67 -16.13
CA LYS A 210 9.42 17.47 -16.78
C LYS A 210 9.11 17.65 -18.28
N LYS A 211 8.88 16.55 -19.00
CA LYS A 211 8.53 16.57 -20.43
C LYS A 211 7.24 17.35 -20.70
N ALA A 212 6.23 17.19 -19.86
CA ALA A 212 4.99 17.94 -19.96
C ALA A 212 5.18 19.45 -19.80
N ARG A 213 6.05 19.88 -18.88
CA ARG A 213 6.38 21.31 -18.71
C ARG A 213 7.12 21.84 -19.93
N GLU A 214 8.08 21.10 -20.46
CA GLU A 214 8.82 21.47 -21.67
C GLU A 214 7.89 21.58 -22.89
N MET A 215 6.95 20.64 -23.04
CA MET A 215 5.93 20.66 -24.10
C MET A 215 4.98 21.87 -23.98
N VAL A 216 4.51 22.16 -22.77
CA VAL A 216 3.64 23.34 -22.54
C VAL A 216 4.43 24.64 -22.74
N GLN A 217 5.69 24.72 -22.29
CA GLN A 217 6.53 25.91 -22.46
C GLN A 217 6.82 26.21 -23.93
N SER A 218 7.15 25.18 -24.73
CA SER A 218 7.37 25.35 -26.17
C SER A 218 6.10 25.75 -26.93
N ALA A 219 4.92 25.24 -26.52
CA ALA A 219 3.64 25.63 -27.08
C ALA A 219 3.20 27.06 -26.70
N VAL A 220 3.59 27.55 -25.52
CA VAL A 220 3.33 28.94 -25.10
C VAL A 220 4.32 29.92 -25.73
N ALA A 221 5.58 29.54 -25.91
CA ALA A 221 6.61 30.39 -26.50
C ALA A 221 6.46 30.61 -28.02
N SER A 222 5.73 29.72 -28.70
CA SER A 222 5.45 29.79 -30.14
C SER A 222 4.18 30.57 -30.49
N LYS A 223 3.45 31.09 -29.49
CA LYS A 223 2.24 31.91 -29.63
C LYS A 223 2.52 33.34 -29.22
#